data_AF-A0AAV0KFB9-F1
#
_entry.id   AF-A0AAV0KFB9-F1
#
_cell.length_a   1.000
_cell.length_b   1.000
_cell.length_c   1.000
_cell.angle_alpha   90.00
_cell.angle_beta   90.00
_cell.angle_gamma   90.00
#
_symmetry.space_group_name_H-M   'P 1'
#
loop_
_entity.id
_entity.type
_entity.pdbx_description
1 polymer ?
#
loop_
_entity_poly.entity_id
_entity_poly.type
_entity_poly.pdbx_seq_one_letter_code
_entity_poly.pdbx_strand_id
1 'polypeptide(L)'
;MSKLVCLINAVDDVYDVYGSPDELQLFTAAILRWDAEELDELPEYMKICFMAVYNTANELAYYTIKQQGFNCLPYLKQAVRIRTINTLLIN
;
A
#
# COMPACT_ATOMS: atom_id res chain seq x y z
N MET A 1 -7.35 -12.07 -4.59
CA MET A 1 -8.03 -10.92 -3.94
C MET A 1 -7.83 -10.90 -2.44
N SER A 2 -8.12 -11.98 -1.69
CA SER A 2 -8.07 -12.00 -0.21
C SER A 2 -6.73 -11.53 0.40
N LYS A 3 -5.59 -11.91 -0.20
CA LYS A 3 -4.26 -11.48 0.24
C LYS A 3 -4.11 -9.95 0.30
N LEU A 4 -4.58 -9.25 -0.74
CA LEU A 4 -4.48 -7.79 -0.81
C LEU A 4 -5.36 -7.12 0.24
N VAL A 5 -6.55 -7.66 0.50
CA VAL A 5 -7.46 -7.15 1.54
C VAL A 5 -6.82 -7.29 2.92
N CYS A 6 -6.19 -8.43 3.23
CA CYS A 6 -5.46 -8.61 4.49
C CYS A 6 -4.31 -7.61 4.65
N LEU A 7 -3.57 -7.33 3.57
CA LEU A 7 -2.48 -6.35 3.61
C LEU A 7 -2.99 -4.91 3.78
N ILE A 8 -4.12 -4.57 3.19
CA ILE A 8 -4.77 -3.27 3.40
C ILE A 8 -5.16 -3.11 4.88
N ASN A 9 -5.69 -4.15 5.52
CA ASN A 9 -5.97 -4.09 6.96
C ASN A 9 -4.69 -3.96 7.80
N ALA A 10 -3.60 -4.63 7.39
CA ALA A 10 -2.31 -4.49 8.08
C ALA A 10 -1.75 -3.06 7.94
N VAL A 11 -2.02 -2.39 6.81
CA VAL A 11 -1.75 -0.95 6.66
C VAL A 11 -2.58 -0.15 7.66
N ASP A 12 -3.88 -0.41 7.78
CA ASP A 12 -4.74 0.27 8.77
C ASP A 12 -4.18 0.14 10.20
N ASP A 13 -3.75 -1.07 10.61
CA ASP A 13 -3.12 -1.28 11.94
C ASP A 13 -1.83 -0.45 12.14
N VAL A 14 -1.03 -0.26 11.08
CA VAL A 14 0.18 0.59 11.13
C VAL A 14 -0.18 2.05 11.38
N TYR A 15 -1.26 2.55 10.76
CA TYR A 15 -1.74 3.92 10.95
C TYR A 15 -2.39 4.13 12.33
N ASP A 16 -3.10 3.15 12.86
CA ASP A 16 -3.88 3.29 14.10
C ASP A 16 -3.05 3.08 15.37
N VAL A 17 -1.99 2.25 15.31
CA VAL A 17 -1.29 1.77 16.52
C VAL A 17 0.21 2.05 16.53
N TYR A 18 0.89 1.99 15.39
CA TYR A 18 2.35 1.87 15.36
C TYR A 18 3.10 3.10 14.83
N GLY A 19 2.52 3.91 13.96
CA GLY A 19 3.22 5.02 13.32
C GLY A 19 3.15 6.34 14.08
N SER A 20 4.29 7.02 14.20
CA SER A 20 4.33 8.44 14.55
C SER A 20 3.88 9.33 13.38
N PRO A 21 3.41 10.57 13.61
CA PRO A 21 2.93 11.44 12.54
C PRO A 21 3.93 11.64 11.40
N ASP A 22 5.22 11.77 11.71
CA ASP A 22 6.27 11.97 10.71
C ASP A 22 6.49 10.70 9.86
N GLU A 23 6.50 9.52 10.49
CA GLU A 23 6.59 8.24 9.80
C GLU A 23 5.37 7.99 8.90
N LEU A 24 4.16 8.34 9.38
CA LEU A 24 2.93 8.21 8.62
C LEU A 24 2.89 9.14 7.40
N GLN A 25 3.48 10.34 7.48
CA GLN A 25 3.61 11.23 6.33
C GLN A 25 4.51 10.62 5.26
N LEU A 26 5.68 10.11 5.64
CA LEU A 26 6.60 9.43 4.72
C LEU A 26 5.96 8.18 4.10
N PHE A 27 5.24 7.40 4.90
CA PHE A 27 4.58 6.19 4.45
C PHE A 27 3.44 6.50 3.47
N THR A 28 2.68 7.56 3.76
CA THR A 28 1.64 8.07 2.86
C THR A 28 2.24 8.53 1.53
N ALA A 29 3.36 9.25 1.57
CA ALA A 29 4.07 9.69 0.37
C ALA A 29 4.53 8.49 -0.48
N ALA A 30 5.04 7.42 0.14
CA ALA A 30 5.41 6.19 -0.54
C ALA A 30 4.20 5.52 -1.23
N ILE A 31 3.06 5.41 -0.54
CA ILE A 31 1.81 4.86 -1.11
C ILE A 31 1.30 5.72 -2.26
N LEU A 32 1.37 7.05 -2.14
CA LEU A 32 0.93 7.98 -3.17
C LEU A 32 1.84 7.91 -4.41
N ARG A 33 3.16 7.90 -4.24
CA ARG A 33 4.11 7.76 -5.35
C ARG A 33 4.02 6.37 -5.99
N TRP A 34 3.70 5.35 -5.19
CA TRP A 34 3.71 3.94 -5.58
C TRP A 34 5.06 3.50 -6.13
N ASP A 35 6.11 3.82 -5.38
CA ASP A 35 7.50 3.61 -5.77
C ASP A 35 8.29 3.01 -4.62
N ALA A 36 8.99 1.93 -4.92
CA ALA A 36 9.75 1.13 -3.97
C ALA A 36 11.21 1.55 -3.86
N GLU A 37 11.69 2.46 -4.72
CA GLU A 37 13.10 2.86 -4.77
C GLU A 37 13.47 3.83 -3.63
N GLU A 38 12.50 4.55 -3.08
CA GLU A 38 12.72 5.58 -2.07
C GLU A 38 11.93 5.25 -0.79
N LEU A 39 12.39 4.24 -0.07
CA LEU A 39 11.85 3.82 1.23
C LEU A 39 12.86 3.97 2.37
N ASP A 40 14.04 4.55 2.12
CA ASP A 40 15.16 4.52 3.05
C ASP A 40 14.87 5.20 4.39
N GLU A 41 14.06 6.27 4.36
CA GLU A 41 13.65 7.06 5.53
C GLU A 41 12.58 6.38 6.38
N LEU A 42 11.96 5.29 5.91
CA LEU A 42 10.94 4.57 6.66
C LEU A 42 11.55 3.61 7.68
N PRO A 43 10.88 3.34 8.80
CA PRO A 43 11.19 2.21 9.65
C PRO A 43 11.05 0.88 8.91
N GLU A 44 11.85 -0.12 9.29
CA GLU A 44 11.88 -1.44 8.63
C GLU A 44 10.50 -2.11 8.53
N TYR A 45 9.68 -2.01 9.57
CA TYR A 45 8.33 -2.59 9.57
C TYR A 45 7.39 -1.95 8.54
N MET A 46 7.50 -0.63 8.33
CA MET A 46 6.75 0.08 7.30
C MET A 46 7.27 -0.30 5.91
N LYS A 47 8.58 -0.43 5.72
CA LYS A 47 9.14 -0.92 4.45
C LYS A 47 8.59 -2.29 4.08
N ILE A 48 8.58 -3.22 5.04
CA ILE A 48 8.02 -4.57 4.86
C ILE A 48 6.53 -4.49 4.48
N CYS A 49 5.76 -3.67 5.20
CA CYS A 49 4.33 -3.49 4.92
C CYS A 49 4.08 -2.94 3.51
N PHE A 50 4.78 -1.86 3.13
CA PHE A 50 4.69 -1.28 1.79
C PHE A 50 5.07 -2.30 0.71
N MET A 51 6.20 -2.98 0.87
CA MET A 51 6.68 -3.96 -0.11
C MET A 51 5.73 -5.14 -0.27
N ALA A 52 5.07 -5.57 0.81
CA ALA A 52 4.06 -6.62 0.73
C ALA A 52 2.85 -6.18 -0.11
N VAL A 53 2.34 -4.97 0.12
CA VAL A 53 1.24 -4.37 -0.66
C VAL A 53 1.66 -4.20 -2.12
N TYR A 54 2.82 -3.57 -2.36
CA TYR A 54 3.37 -3.28 -3.68
C TYR A 54 3.55 -4.55 -4.51
N ASN A 55 4.23 -5.56 -3.95
CA ASN A 55 4.50 -6.81 -4.66
C ASN A 55 3.20 -7.57 -4.96
N THR A 56 2.30 -7.68 -3.99
CA THR A 56 1.02 -8.40 -4.16
C THR A 56 0.15 -7.74 -5.24
N ALA A 57 0.08 -6.41 -5.26
CA ALA A 57 -0.69 -5.68 -6.26
C ALA A 57 -0.09 -5.80 -7.67
N ASN A 58 1.23 -5.70 -7.80
CA ASN A 58 1.92 -5.87 -9.08
C ASN A 58 1.82 -7.31 -9.60
N GLU A 59 1.93 -8.32 -8.72
CA GLU A 59 1.73 -9.74 -9.08
C GLU A 59 0.30 -9.97 -9.60
N LEU A 60 -0.72 -9.44 -8.91
CA LEU A 60 -2.10 -9.57 -9.32
C LEU A 60 -2.36 -8.88 -10.67
N ALA A 61 -1.80 -7.69 -10.88
CA ALA A 61 -1.90 -6.98 -12.14
C ALA A 61 -1.22 -7.72 -13.29
N TYR A 62 -0.02 -8.26 -13.06
CA TYR A 62 0.66 -9.09 -14.04
C TYR A 62 -0.18 -10.32 -14.43
N TYR A 63 -0.77 -10.98 -13.44
CA TYR A 63 -1.65 -12.12 -13.67
C TYR A 63 -2.89 -11.75 -14.51
N THR A 64 -3.60 -10.66 -14.19
CA THR A 64 -4.79 -10.25 -14.95
C THR A 64 -4.45 -9.80 -16.37
N ILE A 65 -3.31 -9.15 -16.57
CA ILE A 65 -2.82 -8.82 -17.92
C ILE A 65 -2.58 -10.10 -18.71
N LYS A 66 -1.87 -11.07 -18.11
CA LYS A 66 -1.52 -12.32 -18.78
C LYS A 66 -2.73 -13.18 -19.12
N GLN A 67 -3.74 -13.24 -18.26
CA GLN A 67 -4.89 -14.14 -18.42
C GLN A 67 -6.06 -13.50 -19.17
N GLN A 68 -6.25 -12.19 -19.02
CA GLN A 68 -7.47 -11.49 -19.46
C GLN A 68 -7.17 -10.27 -20.32
N GLY A 69 -5.88 -9.91 -20.53
CA GLY A 69 -5.50 -8.67 -21.21
C GLY A 69 -5.86 -7.40 -20.43
N PHE A 70 -6.23 -7.54 -19.15
CA PHE A 70 -6.75 -6.46 -18.33
C PHE A 70 -5.72 -6.02 -17.28
N ASN A 71 -5.36 -4.74 -17.28
CA ASN A 71 -4.49 -4.17 -16.25
C ASN A 71 -5.32 -3.69 -15.06
N CYS A 72 -5.36 -4.48 -13.98
CA CYS A 72 -6.07 -4.08 -12.76
C CYS A 72 -5.27 -3.13 -11.86
N LEU A 73 -3.96 -2.92 -12.10
CA LEU A 73 -3.08 -2.14 -11.23
C LEU A 73 -3.61 -0.74 -10.91
N PRO A 74 -4.12 0.06 -11.87
CA PRO A 74 -4.61 1.40 -11.56
C PRO A 74 -5.74 1.40 -10.52
N TYR A 75 -6.63 0.41 -10.58
CA TYR A 75 -7.73 0.25 -9.63
C TYR A 75 -7.24 -0.18 -8.25
N LEU A 76 -6.25 -1.06 -8.19
CA LEU A 76 -5.63 -1.46 -6.92
C LEU A 76 -4.92 -0.29 -6.24
N LYS A 77 -4.14 0.49 -7.01
CA LYS A 77 -3.49 1.71 -6.50
C LYS A 77 -4.53 2.68 -5.95
N GLN A 78 -5.63 2.89 -6.67
CA GLN A 78 -6.71 3.78 -6.25
C GLN A 78 -7.37 3.29 -4.94
N ALA A 79 -7.63 1.98 -4.83
CA ALA A 79 -8.24 1.41 -3.63
C ALA A 79 -7.35 1.59 -2.39
N VAL A 80 -6.04 1.32 -2.52
CA VAL A 80 -5.08 1.51 -1.42
C VAL A 80 -5.00 2.99 -1.04
N ARG A 81 -4.89 3.91 -2.02
CA ARG A 81 -4.86 5.36 -1.76
C ARG A 81 -6.11 5.86 -1.04
N ILE A 82 -7.31 5.47 -1.50
CA ILE A 82 -8.57 5.86 -0.85
C ILE A 82 -8.60 5.36 0.59
N ARG A 83 -8.17 4.11 0.84
CA ARG A 83 -8.13 3.59 2.20
C ARG A 83 -7.19 4.41 3.07
N THR A 84 -5.93 4.59 2.65
CA THR A 84 -4.93 5.34 3.39
C THR A 84 -5.38 6.78 3.72
N ILE A 85 -5.98 7.48 2.75
CA ILE A 85 -6.49 8.85 2.96
C ILE A 85 -7.66 8.85 3.95
N ASN A 86 -8.57 7.88 3.84
CA ASN A 86 -9.69 7.79 4.78
C ASN A 86 -9.20 7.49 6.20
N THR A 87 -8.24 6.58 6.39
CA THR A 87 -7.68 6.28 7.71
C THR A 87 -7.04 7.52 8.36
N LEU A 88 -6.41 8.40 7.58
CA LEU A 88 -5.87 9.68 8.05
C LEU A 88 -6.94 10.73 8.41
N LEU A 89 -8.17 10.62 7.92
CA LEU A 89 -9.25 11.58 8.17
C LEU A 89 -10.15 11.19 9.35
N ILE A 90 -10.02 9.95 9.85
CA ILE A 90 -10.91 9.38 10.87
C ILE A 90 -10.20 9.24 12.24
N ASN A 91 -8.88 9.48 12.29
CA ASN A 91 -8.06 9.57 13.50
C ASN A 91 -7.61 11.01 13.76
#